data_AF-A0A0A0LI02-F1
#
_entry.id   AF-A0A0A0LI02-F1
#
_cell.length_a   1.000
_cell.length_b   1.000
_cell.length_c   1.000
_cell.angle_alpha   90.00
_cell.angle_beta   90.00
_cell.angle_gamma   90.00
#
_symmetry.space_group_name_H-M   'P 1'
#
loop_
_entity.id
_entity.type
_entity.pdbx_description
1 polymer ?
#
loop_
_entity_poly.entity_id
_entity_poly.type
_entity_poly.pdbx_seq_one_letter_code
_entity_poly.pdbx_strand_id
1 'polypeptide(L)'
;MAKFLSKELAQEEIDKHLEQRNFFITLLAGDDFGVEVDNIDWDTEDELEIENIPLGSHASLAFPGVEANMASSSAGPSNSKTVDYFIGMGFSAKMVAKAIEDNGEENTDSILETLLTLSALENSPPKQQHVDTDDSFSDYEGSFLDDFSDLDSDYENEATAKPVSDADNKMTFLVDMGYSEDEAYAAIERCGVHSSFAELTDFISAAQISKAADVLLGDLPVRPKPKNLNGCSKLNKRRHYDDDTWKKKKPRCFEDEDDDTIRLPNPMIGFGVPNELCLTVHRKIPEAAMGPPYFYYENVALAPKGVWNTISRFLYDVEPEFVDSKYFCAAARKRGYVHNLPIHNRFPLLPLPPHTVHEALPLTRRWWPSWDTRTQLNCLQTCIGSARLTDRIRRALEDYDGVRDPPLHVQKFVVEQCRKWNLVWVGKNKVAPLEPDEVEMLLGFPKNHTRGGGISRTDRYKSLGNSFQVDTVAYHLSVLKDMFPGGINLLSLFSGIGGAEVALHRLGIPLKNVVSVDISEVNRNIVRCWWEQTNQKGTLIDLADVQELDADRLQYYMNLFGGFDLVVGGSPCNNLTGSNRYTRDGLEGKESILFYDYFRILDLVKCIATKTE
;
A
#
# COMPACT_ATOMS: atom_id res chain seq x y z
N MET A 1 23.51 -34.56 -60.97
CA MET A 1 23.78 -33.17 -60.56
C MET A 1 22.84 -32.19 -61.27
N ALA A 2 23.07 -31.73 -62.50
CA ALA A 2 22.25 -30.66 -63.13
C ALA A 2 20.71 -30.84 -63.06
N LYS A 3 20.17 -32.03 -63.39
CA LYS A 3 18.73 -32.35 -63.28
C LYS A 3 18.18 -32.49 -61.85
N PHE A 4 19.04 -32.42 -60.83
CA PHE A 4 18.66 -32.49 -59.41
C PHE A 4 18.59 -31.07 -58.82
N LEU A 5 19.64 -30.26 -59.03
CA LEU A 5 19.67 -28.84 -58.68
C LEU A 5 18.51 -28.05 -59.33
N SER A 6 18.18 -28.38 -60.59
CA SER A 6 17.03 -27.81 -61.29
C SER A 6 15.66 -28.24 -60.75
N LYS A 7 15.59 -29.20 -59.82
CA LYS A 7 14.38 -29.54 -59.06
C LYS A 7 14.36 -28.88 -57.68
N GLU A 8 15.50 -28.79 -57.00
CA GLU A 8 15.60 -28.10 -55.71
C GLU A 8 15.26 -26.60 -55.86
N LEU A 9 15.85 -25.91 -56.83
CA LEU A 9 15.53 -24.50 -57.14
C LEU A 9 14.04 -24.30 -57.49
N ALA A 10 13.45 -25.22 -58.24
CA ALA A 10 12.03 -25.16 -58.60
C ALA A 10 11.10 -25.43 -57.40
N GLN A 11 11.58 -26.15 -56.38
CA GLN A 11 10.83 -26.40 -55.15
C GLN A 11 10.90 -25.18 -54.21
N GLU A 12 12.09 -24.60 -54.00
CA GLU A 12 12.25 -23.35 -53.22
C GLU A 12 11.41 -22.19 -53.78
N GLU A 13 11.29 -22.08 -55.11
CA GLU A 13 10.51 -21.03 -55.77
C GLU A 13 8.99 -21.26 -55.65
N ILE A 14 8.54 -22.52 -55.60
CA ILE A 14 7.15 -22.89 -55.28
C ILE A 14 6.84 -22.61 -53.80
N ASP A 15 7.73 -23.00 -52.89
CA ASP A 15 7.49 -22.88 -51.45
C ASP A 15 7.48 -21.39 -51.02
N LYS A 16 8.36 -20.55 -51.57
CA LYS A 16 8.28 -19.07 -51.42
C LYS A 16 6.95 -18.50 -51.93
N HIS A 17 6.42 -19.01 -53.04
CA HIS A 17 5.11 -18.57 -53.52
C HIS A 17 3.95 -19.07 -52.65
N LEU A 18 4.07 -20.24 -51.99
CA LEU A 18 3.10 -20.65 -50.96
C LEU A 18 3.17 -19.76 -49.71
N GLU A 19 4.36 -19.42 -49.21
CA GLU A 19 4.51 -18.52 -48.07
C GLU A 19 3.93 -17.13 -48.37
N GLN A 20 4.27 -16.53 -49.51
CA GLN A 20 3.69 -15.25 -49.93
C GLN A 20 2.17 -15.30 -50.10
N ARG A 21 1.61 -16.42 -50.61
CA ARG A 21 0.17 -16.57 -50.77
C ARG A 21 -0.55 -16.79 -49.44
N ASN A 22 0.06 -17.53 -48.51
CA ASN A 22 -0.47 -17.69 -47.15
C ASN A 22 -0.43 -16.35 -46.39
N PHE A 23 0.64 -15.57 -46.53
CA PHE A 23 0.72 -14.21 -45.97
C PHE A 23 -0.41 -13.31 -46.51
N PHE A 24 -0.68 -13.34 -47.82
CA PHE A 24 -1.78 -12.60 -48.43
C PHE A 24 -3.18 -13.10 -48.01
N ILE A 25 -3.36 -14.41 -47.78
CA ILE A 25 -4.64 -14.96 -47.31
C ILE A 25 -4.91 -14.54 -45.86
N THR A 26 -3.89 -14.54 -44.99
CA THR A 26 -4.01 -14.01 -43.61
C THR A 26 -4.37 -12.52 -43.60
N LEU A 27 -3.88 -11.74 -44.58
CA LEU A 27 -4.16 -10.30 -44.71
C LEU A 27 -5.56 -9.97 -45.27
N LEU A 28 -6.30 -10.97 -45.75
CA LEU A 28 -7.62 -10.81 -46.40
C LEU A 28 -8.76 -11.55 -45.67
N ALA A 29 -8.49 -12.09 -44.48
CA ALA A 29 -9.46 -12.80 -43.64
C ALA A 29 -9.85 -12.04 -42.37
N GLY A 30 -9.47 -10.76 -42.26
CA GLY A 30 -9.86 -9.87 -41.17
C GLY A 30 -10.97 -8.92 -41.60
N ASP A 31 -12.23 -9.34 -41.43
CA ASP A 31 -13.36 -8.39 -41.39
C ASP A 31 -14.52 -8.94 -40.56
N ASP A 32 -15.17 -8.00 -39.86
CA ASP A 32 -16.44 -8.06 -39.11
C ASP A 32 -16.95 -9.39 -38.50
N PHE A 33 -16.67 -9.56 -37.20
CA PHE A 33 -17.72 -9.94 -36.24
C PHE A 33 -17.66 -9.00 -35.04
N GLY A 34 -18.27 -7.82 -35.17
CA GLY A 34 -18.46 -6.88 -34.08
C GLY A 34 -19.32 -7.46 -32.95
N VAL A 35 -18.66 -7.95 -31.90
CA VAL A 35 -19.26 -8.06 -30.56
C VAL A 35 -18.85 -6.82 -29.81
N GLU A 36 -19.83 -6.02 -29.40
CA GLU A 36 -19.60 -4.85 -28.54
C GLU A 36 -19.07 -5.35 -27.18
N VAL A 37 -17.75 -5.21 -26.99
CA VAL A 37 -17.15 -5.39 -25.66
C VAL A 37 -17.49 -4.12 -24.88
N ASP A 38 -18.55 -4.20 -24.08
CA ASP A 38 -18.96 -3.12 -23.19
C ASP A 38 -17.74 -2.63 -22.38
N ASN A 39 -17.34 -1.39 -22.63
CA ASN A 39 -16.21 -0.75 -21.96
C ASN A 39 -16.64 -0.24 -20.58
N ILE A 40 -17.05 -1.18 -19.71
CA ILE A 40 -17.65 -0.85 -18.42
C ILE A 40 -16.54 -0.47 -17.43
N ASP A 41 -16.57 0.79 -17.03
CA ASP A 41 -15.79 1.33 -15.92
C ASP A 41 -16.36 0.79 -14.59
N TRP A 42 -15.64 -0.14 -13.96
CA TRP A 42 -16.10 -0.89 -12.77
C TRP A 42 -15.37 -0.50 -11.48
N ASP A 43 -14.51 0.53 -11.48
CA ASP A 43 -13.74 0.93 -10.29
C ASP A 43 -14.54 1.81 -9.30
N THR A 44 -15.83 2.12 -9.56
CA THR A 44 -16.55 3.23 -8.87
C THR A 44 -17.25 2.87 -7.56
N GLU A 45 -17.60 1.61 -7.29
CA GLU A 45 -18.39 1.21 -6.09
C GLU A 45 -17.61 0.36 -5.06
N ASP A 46 -16.56 -0.37 -5.48
CA ASP A 46 -15.86 -1.38 -4.67
C ASP A 46 -15.04 -0.84 -3.46
N GLU A 47 -14.93 0.48 -3.26
CA GLU A 47 -14.27 1.05 -2.06
C GLU A 47 -15.20 1.25 -0.85
N LEU A 48 -16.53 1.17 -1.02
CA LEU A 48 -17.49 1.53 0.03
C LEU A 48 -17.77 0.41 1.05
N GLU A 49 -17.72 -0.87 0.66
CA GLU A 49 -18.07 -2.00 1.54
C GLU A 49 -16.95 -2.45 2.50
N ILE A 50 -16.31 -1.49 3.19
CA ILE A 50 -15.39 -1.76 4.32
C ILE A 50 -15.82 -0.96 5.55
N GLU A 51 -16.99 -1.29 6.07
CA GLU A 51 -17.44 -0.93 7.41
C GLU A 51 -17.75 -2.23 8.20
N ASN A 52 -17.58 -2.18 9.53
CA ASN A 52 -18.00 -3.22 10.49
C ASN A 52 -17.20 -4.53 10.60
N ILE A 53 -15.88 -4.46 10.88
CA ILE A 53 -15.24 -5.35 11.89
C ILE A 53 -14.23 -4.52 12.71
N PRO A 54 -14.32 -4.46 14.05
CA PRO A 54 -13.35 -3.75 14.90
C PRO A 54 -12.21 -4.68 15.38
N LEU A 55 -10.99 -4.14 15.53
CA LEU A 55 -9.93 -4.81 16.30
C LEU A 55 -8.79 -3.86 16.77
N GLY A 56 -8.43 -3.96 18.06
CA GLY A 56 -7.05 -3.84 18.56
C GLY A 56 -6.35 -2.48 18.50
N SER A 57 -6.55 -1.64 19.52
CA SER A 57 -5.72 -0.45 19.77
C SER A 57 -4.29 -0.82 20.19
N HIS A 58 -3.28 -0.23 19.55
CA HIS A 58 -1.88 -0.26 20.01
C HIS A 58 -1.54 0.95 20.89
N ALA A 59 -0.76 0.74 21.95
CA ALA A 59 -0.05 1.81 22.67
C ALA A 59 1.40 1.95 22.16
N SER A 60 1.98 3.15 22.28
CA SER A 60 3.33 3.49 21.79
C SER A 60 4.35 3.54 22.92
N LEU A 61 5.66 3.49 22.63
CA LEU A 61 6.62 4.59 22.91
C LEU A 61 8.08 4.34 22.48
N ALA A 62 8.90 5.37 22.67
CA ALA A 62 10.16 5.77 22.04
C ALA A 62 11.49 5.07 22.47
N PHE A 63 12.56 5.39 21.71
CA PHE A 63 13.99 5.45 22.08
C PHE A 63 14.49 6.91 21.94
N PRO A 64 15.70 7.38 22.36
CA PRO A 64 16.89 6.73 23.00
C PRO A 64 17.26 7.43 24.36
N GLY A 65 18.44 7.32 25.02
CA GLY A 65 19.64 6.44 24.91
C GLY A 65 20.93 6.98 25.61
N VAL A 66 21.99 6.16 25.53
CA VAL A 66 23.47 6.34 25.76
C VAL A 66 24.02 7.78 25.53
N GLU A 67 25.00 8.39 26.25
CA GLU A 67 25.93 8.08 27.39
C GLU A 67 26.19 9.42 28.22
N ALA A 68 27.18 9.73 29.10
CA ALA A 68 28.47 9.16 29.54
C ALA A 68 28.96 9.60 30.96
N ASN A 69 29.87 8.80 31.56
CA ASN A 69 30.99 9.09 32.48
C ASN A 69 30.97 10.05 33.72
N MET A 70 31.45 9.49 34.86
CA MET A 70 32.22 10.06 36.00
C MET A 70 31.71 11.27 36.84
N ALA A 71 31.34 11.02 38.12
CA ALA A 71 32.21 11.29 39.30
C ALA A 71 31.53 11.01 40.67
N SER A 72 32.35 10.58 41.65
CA SER A 72 32.03 10.21 43.05
C SER A 72 31.22 11.22 43.91
N SER A 73 30.24 10.76 44.71
CA SER A 73 30.34 10.77 46.20
C SER A 73 29.08 10.32 47.00
N SER A 74 29.34 9.67 48.15
CA SER A 74 28.55 9.57 49.41
C SER A 74 27.03 9.26 49.42
N ALA A 75 26.73 7.98 49.70
CA ALA A 75 25.91 7.46 50.81
C ALA A 75 24.59 8.15 51.25
N GLY A 76 23.47 7.46 51.01
CA GLY A 76 22.18 7.60 51.70
C GLY A 76 21.19 6.50 51.23
N PRO A 77 20.34 5.92 52.10
CA PRO A 77 19.42 4.85 51.71
C PRO A 77 18.20 5.40 50.95
N SER A 78 17.83 4.76 49.84
CA SER A 78 16.72 5.18 48.95
C SER A 78 15.45 4.34 49.10
N ASN A 79 15.46 3.36 50.01
CA ASN A 79 14.57 2.19 50.15
C ASN A 79 13.10 2.47 50.52
N SER A 80 12.53 3.63 50.16
CA SER A 80 11.09 3.92 50.32
C SER A 80 10.38 4.16 49.00
N LYS A 81 10.99 4.85 48.03
CA LYS A 81 10.26 5.41 46.88
C LYS A 81 9.60 4.36 45.98
N THR A 82 10.26 3.23 45.77
CA THR A 82 9.74 2.05 45.04
C THR A 82 8.64 1.35 45.84
N VAL A 83 8.83 1.20 47.14
CA VAL A 83 7.86 0.58 48.06
C VAL A 83 6.57 1.42 48.13
N ASP A 84 6.69 2.73 48.35
CA ASP A 84 5.58 3.68 48.42
C ASP A 84 4.79 3.73 47.10
N TYR A 85 5.47 3.61 45.95
CA TYR A 85 4.85 3.57 44.62
C TYR A 85 3.94 2.35 44.44
N PHE A 86 4.43 1.13 44.68
CA PHE A 86 3.62 -0.08 44.50
C PHE A 86 2.53 -0.24 45.57
N ILE A 87 2.72 0.26 46.79
CA ILE A 87 1.65 0.36 47.79
C ILE A 87 0.57 1.37 47.32
N GLY A 88 0.97 2.47 46.68
CA GLY A 88 0.05 3.42 46.04
C GLY A 88 -0.78 2.82 44.90
N MET A 89 -0.30 1.77 44.24
CA MET A 89 -1.04 0.97 43.25
C MET A 89 -2.00 -0.06 43.87
N GLY A 90 -2.03 -0.18 45.20
CA GLY A 90 -2.94 -1.07 45.94
C GLY A 90 -2.34 -2.43 46.35
N PHE A 91 -1.07 -2.71 46.04
CA PHE A 91 -0.43 -3.96 46.46
C PHE A 91 -0.09 -3.96 47.95
N SER A 92 -0.18 -5.12 48.61
CA SER A 92 0.14 -5.21 50.04
C SER A 92 1.64 -5.04 50.28
N ALA A 93 2.01 -4.28 51.33
CA ALA A 93 3.41 -4.01 51.66
C ALA A 93 4.27 -5.28 51.87
N LYS A 94 3.65 -6.41 52.22
CA LYS A 94 4.32 -7.72 52.30
C LYS A 94 4.65 -8.31 50.93
N MET A 95 3.73 -8.23 49.96
CA MET A 95 4.02 -8.66 48.59
C MET A 95 5.06 -7.76 47.93
N VAL A 96 4.98 -6.44 48.16
CA VAL A 96 5.96 -5.46 47.64
C VAL A 96 7.36 -5.72 48.19
N ALA A 97 7.51 -5.93 49.50
CA ALA A 97 8.79 -6.27 50.09
C ALA A 97 9.39 -7.57 49.51
N LYS A 98 8.57 -8.61 49.32
CA LYS A 98 9.03 -9.88 48.76
C LYS A 98 9.42 -9.76 47.27
N ALA A 99 8.59 -9.10 46.46
CA ALA A 99 8.89 -8.91 45.04
C ALA A 99 10.18 -8.09 44.80
N ILE A 100 10.51 -7.18 45.74
CA ILE A 100 11.79 -6.45 45.77
C ILE A 100 12.96 -7.34 46.24
N GLU A 101 12.75 -8.23 47.21
CA GLU A 101 13.77 -9.20 47.66
C GLU A 101 14.11 -10.22 46.55
N ASP A 102 13.10 -10.67 45.79
CA ASP A 102 13.24 -11.64 44.69
C ASP A 102 13.88 -11.03 43.41
N ASN A 103 13.74 -9.72 43.14
CA ASN A 103 14.16 -9.08 41.86
C ASN A 103 15.17 -7.92 41.98
N GLY A 104 15.29 -7.26 43.14
CA GLY A 104 16.06 -6.02 43.34
C GLY A 104 15.32 -4.73 42.93
N GLU A 105 15.66 -3.62 43.59
CA GLU A 105 14.95 -2.32 43.43
C GLU A 105 15.14 -1.61 42.06
N GLU A 106 16.06 -2.08 41.20
CA GLU A 106 16.46 -1.36 39.97
C GLU A 106 15.53 -1.57 38.77
N ASN A 107 14.65 -2.59 38.78
CA ASN A 107 13.76 -2.90 37.65
C ASN A 107 12.28 -2.98 38.08
N THR A 108 11.54 -1.89 37.87
CA THR A 108 10.12 -1.75 38.23
C THR A 108 9.22 -2.80 37.58
N ASP A 109 9.56 -3.23 36.37
CA ASP A 109 8.65 -3.99 35.53
C ASP A 109 8.69 -5.47 35.94
N SER A 110 9.87 -5.98 36.32
CA SER A 110 10.03 -7.30 36.95
C SER A 110 9.38 -7.39 38.33
N ILE A 111 9.42 -6.30 39.12
CA ILE A 111 8.70 -6.21 40.40
C ILE A 111 7.18 -6.27 40.14
N LEU A 112 6.68 -5.55 39.14
CA LEU A 112 5.25 -5.51 38.80
C LEU A 112 4.72 -6.88 38.32
N GLU A 113 5.42 -7.56 37.40
CA GLU A 113 5.08 -8.93 36.97
C GLU A 113 5.08 -9.92 38.14
N THR A 114 6.05 -9.80 39.05
CA THR A 114 6.11 -10.64 40.26
C THR A 114 4.93 -10.35 41.20
N LEU A 115 4.57 -9.08 41.38
CA LEU A 115 3.41 -8.65 42.17
C LEU A 115 2.07 -9.15 41.59
N LEU A 116 1.89 -9.07 40.27
CA LEU A 116 0.72 -9.58 39.57
C LEU A 116 0.63 -11.11 39.72
N THR A 117 1.75 -11.81 39.57
CA THR A 117 1.84 -13.28 39.76
C THR A 117 1.49 -13.69 41.19
N LEU A 118 2.03 -13.02 42.21
CA LEU A 118 1.69 -13.26 43.61
C LEU A 118 0.21 -12.97 43.91
N SER A 119 -0.33 -11.88 43.34
CA SER A 119 -1.74 -11.51 43.50
C SER A 119 -2.68 -12.53 42.85
N ALA A 120 -2.29 -13.13 41.71
CA ALA A 120 -3.06 -14.21 41.09
C ALA A 120 -3.09 -15.48 41.96
N LEU A 121 -2.01 -15.77 42.68
CA LEU A 121 -1.90 -16.94 43.57
C LEU A 121 -2.73 -16.76 44.87
N GLU A 122 -2.71 -15.57 45.48
CA GLU A 122 -3.53 -15.28 46.70
C GLU A 122 -5.05 -15.36 46.45
N ASN A 123 -5.51 -15.19 45.20
CA ASN A 123 -6.93 -15.28 44.84
C ASN A 123 -7.46 -16.72 44.65
N SER A 124 -6.68 -17.75 44.98
CA SER A 124 -7.09 -19.16 44.92
C SER A 124 -7.60 -19.69 46.28
N PRO A 125 -8.68 -20.50 46.32
CA PRO A 125 -9.23 -21.00 47.58
C PRO A 125 -8.29 -22.03 48.24
N PRO A 126 -8.05 -21.94 49.57
CA PRO A 126 -6.97 -22.67 50.22
C PRO A 126 -7.23 -24.17 50.32
N LYS A 127 -6.37 -24.98 49.69
CA LYS A 127 -6.24 -26.41 50.03
C LYS A 127 -5.38 -26.59 51.28
N GLN A 128 -5.75 -27.56 52.10
CA GLN A 128 -5.12 -27.81 53.40
C GLN A 128 -3.73 -28.44 53.27
N GLN A 129 -2.89 -28.18 54.28
CA GLN A 129 -1.55 -28.73 54.41
C GLN A 129 -1.59 -30.25 54.61
N HIS A 130 -0.63 -30.97 54.02
CA HIS A 130 -0.03 -32.13 54.69
C HIS A 130 1.47 -32.20 54.42
N VAL A 131 2.17 -32.96 55.26
CA VAL A 131 3.60 -32.81 55.60
C VAL A 131 4.40 -34.06 55.20
N ASP A 132 5.60 -33.84 54.64
CA ASP A 132 6.79 -34.72 54.44
C ASP A 132 6.60 -36.07 53.69
N THR A 133 7.61 -36.74 53.11
CA THR A 133 9.09 -36.60 53.15
C THR A 133 9.74 -37.05 51.80
N ASP A 134 11.07 -36.90 51.67
CA ASP A 134 12.09 -37.53 50.76
C ASP A 134 11.66 -38.70 49.81
N ASP A 135 12.30 -38.96 48.66
CA ASP A 135 13.77 -38.92 48.40
C ASP A 135 14.16 -38.95 46.88
N SER A 136 15.40 -38.49 46.60
CA SER A 136 16.38 -38.86 45.55
C SER A 136 16.04 -39.41 44.13
N PHE A 137 16.69 -38.77 43.14
CA PHE A 137 17.33 -39.34 41.92
C PHE A 137 16.55 -40.21 40.90
N SER A 138 16.52 -39.77 39.62
CA SER A 138 17.45 -40.26 38.56
C SER A 138 17.08 -39.75 37.15
N ASP A 139 17.99 -39.92 36.18
CA ASP A 139 17.93 -39.32 34.83
C ASP A 139 17.33 -40.21 33.71
N TYR A 140 17.18 -39.57 32.55
CA TYR A 140 17.32 -40.10 31.18
C TYR A 140 16.08 -40.55 30.36
N GLU A 141 15.79 -39.73 29.35
CA GLU A 141 15.58 -40.10 27.94
C GLU A 141 14.31 -40.87 27.48
N GLY A 142 13.65 -40.33 26.45
CA GLY A 142 13.10 -41.16 25.37
C GLY A 142 11.69 -40.85 24.87
N SER A 143 11.59 -40.44 23.60
CA SER A 143 10.40 -40.46 22.72
C SER A 143 9.11 -39.72 23.13
N PHE A 144 8.59 -38.91 22.21
CA PHE A 144 7.22 -38.39 22.23
C PHE A 144 6.51 -38.81 20.93
N LEU A 145 5.48 -39.65 21.04
CA LEU A 145 4.49 -39.91 19.98
C LEU A 145 3.15 -40.32 20.61
N ASP A 146 2.09 -39.73 20.06
CA ASP A 146 0.70 -40.16 19.92
C ASP A 146 -0.18 -40.55 21.15
N ASP A 147 -1.35 -39.88 21.18
CA ASP A 147 -2.71 -40.45 21.18
C ASP A 147 -3.64 -40.17 22.40
N PHE A 148 -4.95 -40.32 22.13
CA PHE A 148 -6.14 -40.36 23.00
C PHE A 148 -6.79 -39.06 23.51
N SER A 149 -7.61 -38.50 22.61
CA SER A 149 -9.05 -38.23 22.77
C SER A 149 -9.78 -38.46 24.12
N ASP A 150 -10.67 -37.51 24.42
CA ASP A 150 -12.07 -37.66 24.88
C ASP A 150 -12.45 -38.45 26.16
N LEU A 151 -13.19 -37.78 27.05
CA LEU A 151 -14.42 -38.23 27.73
C LEU A 151 -15.14 -36.99 28.31
N ASP A 152 -16.32 -36.60 27.80
CA ASP A 152 -17.68 -36.88 28.32
C ASP A 152 -18.00 -36.22 29.70
N SER A 153 -19.12 -35.52 29.92
CA SER A 153 -20.51 -35.88 29.59
C SER A 153 -21.52 -34.72 29.77
N ASP A 154 -22.71 -34.84 29.17
CA ASP A 154 -23.83 -33.87 29.25
C ASP A 154 -24.62 -33.92 30.57
N TYR A 155 -25.42 -32.87 30.85
CA TYR A 155 -26.81 -32.99 31.30
C TYR A 155 -27.62 -31.69 31.06
N GLU A 156 -28.65 -31.74 30.22
CA GLU A 156 -29.78 -30.80 30.30
C GLU A 156 -30.76 -31.23 31.42
N ASN A 157 -31.40 -30.27 32.09
CA ASN A 157 -32.68 -30.47 32.76
C ASN A 157 -33.41 -29.14 33.00
N GLU A 158 -34.62 -28.97 32.45
CA GLU A 158 -35.45 -27.78 32.71
C GLU A 158 -36.16 -27.86 34.07
N ALA A 159 -36.16 -26.76 34.83
CA ALA A 159 -36.92 -26.64 36.09
C ALA A 159 -37.46 -25.22 36.35
N THR A 160 -38.20 -24.67 35.39
CA THR A 160 -39.15 -23.53 35.53
C THR A 160 -38.92 -22.52 36.66
N ALA A 161 -38.10 -21.50 36.39
CA ALA A 161 -38.30 -20.15 36.91
C ALA A 161 -38.39 -19.20 35.70
N LYS A 162 -39.25 -18.18 35.75
CA LYS A 162 -39.37 -17.23 34.63
C LYS A 162 -38.08 -16.42 34.52
N PRO A 163 -37.45 -16.31 33.33
CA PRO A 163 -36.41 -15.32 33.15
C PRO A 163 -37.04 -13.92 33.22
N VAL A 164 -36.54 -13.10 34.15
CA VAL A 164 -36.54 -11.64 33.99
C VAL A 164 -35.67 -11.35 32.77
N SER A 165 -36.03 -10.39 31.91
CA SER A 165 -35.31 -10.25 30.63
C SER A 165 -33.89 -9.74 30.86
N ASP A 166 -32.93 -10.17 30.02
CA ASP A 166 -31.54 -9.69 30.10
C ASP A 166 -31.43 -8.17 29.95
N ALA A 167 -32.42 -7.52 29.31
CA ALA A 167 -32.52 -6.07 29.25
C ALA A 167 -32.81 -5.47 30.63
N ASP A 168 -33.77 -6.00 31.39
CA ASP A 168 -34.14 -5.47 32.71
C ASP A 168 -32.97 -5.55 33.70
N ASN A 169 -32.22 -6.65 33.67
CA ASN A 169 -31.04 -6.85 34.52
C ASN A 169 -29.90 -5.87 34.18
N LYS A 170 -29.59 -5.67 32.89
CA LYS A 170 -28.58 -4.71 32.43
C LYS A 170 -28.99 -3.26 32.72
N MET A 171 -30.27 -2.93 32.49
CA MET A 171 -30.87 -1.63 32.82
C MET A 171 -30.70 -1.29 34.30
N THR A 172 -31.03 -2.23 35.20
CA THR A 172 -30.90 -2.03 36.65
C THR A 172 -29.44 -1.76 37.06
N PHE A 173 -28.47 -2.46 36.45
CA PHE A 173 -27.04 -2.28 36.76
C PHE A 173 -26.47 -0.95 36.24
N LEU A 174 -26.90 -0.48 35.06
CA LEU A 174 -26.50 0.84 34.54
C LEU A 174 -27.00 1.98 35.45
N VAL A 175 -28.21 1.85 36.00
CA VAL A 175 -28.79 2.83 36.93
C VAL A 175 -28.10 2.79 38.31
N ASP A 176 -27.73 1.61 38.81
CA ASP A 176 -26.96 1.47 40.06
C ASP A 176 -25.53 2.06 39.95
N MET A 177 -24.95 2.05 38.74
CA MET A 177 -23.72 2.79 38.43
C MET A 177 -23.92 4.31 38.23
N GLY A 178 -25.14 4.83 38.39
CA GLY A 178 -25.43 6.26 38.42
C GLY A 178 -25.79 6.91 37.08
N TYR A 179 -25.98 6.12 36.02
CA TYR A 179 -26.50 6.63 34.74
C TYR A 179 -28.03 6.82 34.79
N SER A 180 -28.56 7.74 33.97
CA SER A 180 -30.00 7.97 33.91
C SER A 180 -30.73 6.86 33.13
N GLU A 181 -31.96 6.55 33.52
CA GLU A 181 -32.79 5.53 32.84
C GLU A 181 -32.93 5.82 31.34
N ASP A 182 -33.16 7.07 30.95
CA ASP A 182 -33.25 7.48 29.53
C ASP A 182 -31.96 7.18 28.74
N GLU A 183 -30.79 7.31 29.37
CA GLU A 183 -29.49 7.05 28.74
C GLU A 183 -29.17 5.56 28.67
N ALA A 184 -29.47 4.81 29.74
CA ALA A 184 -29.37 3.36 29.76
C ALA A 184 -30.28 2.71 28.69
N TYR A 185 -31.52 3.20 28.55
CA TYR A 185 -32.45 2.76 27.51
C TYR A 185 -31.91 3.07 26.11
N ALA A 186 -31.48 4.31 25.87
CA ALA A 186 -30.97 4.77 24.57
C ALA A 186 -29.68 4.08 24.12
N ALA A 187 -28.90 3.52 25.05
CA ALA A 187 -27.76 2.65 24.80
C ALA A 187 -28.19 1.22 24.46
N ILE A 188 -29.06 0.60 25.28
CA ILE A 188 -29.55 -0.77 25.04
C ILE A 188 -30.33 -0.87 23.71
N GLU A 189 -31.09 0.17 23.33
CA GLU A 189 -31.78 0.25 22.05
C GLU A 189 -30.82 0.26 20.83
N ARG A 190 -29.66 0.93 20.95
CA ARG A 190 -28.73 1.13 19.83
C ARG A 190 -27.63 0.08 19.72
N CYS A 191 -27.05 -0.34 20.84
CA CYS A 191 -26.03 -1.37 20.89
C CYS A 191 -26.65 -2.77 20.77
N GLY A 192 -27.84 -2.95 21.38
CA GLY A 192 -28.61 -4.18 21.38
C GLY A 192 -28.51 -4.96 22.68
N VAL A 193 -29.51 -5.83 22.93
CA VAL A 193 -29.66 -6.56 24.20
C VAL A 193 -28.47 -7.48 24.52
N HIS A 194 -27.72 -7.92 23.50
CA HIS A 194 -26.56 -8.82 23.67
C HIS A 194 -25.22 -8.11 23.91
N SER A 195 -25.13 -6.77 23.80
CA SER A 195 -23.88 -6.03 24.03
C SER A 195 -23.31 -6.21 25.44
N SER A 196 -22.00 -6.07 25.55
CA SER A 196 -21.30 -6.06 26.83
C SER A 196 -21.58 -4.79 27.63
N PHE A 197 -21.32 -4.83 28.93
CA PHE A 197 -21.52 -3.69 29.80
C PHE A 197 -20.56 -2.53 29.48
N ALA A 198 -19.34 -2.82 29.02
CA ALA A 198 -18.37 -1.80 28.62
C ALA A 198 -18.86 -0.98 27.42
N GLU A 199 -19.35 -1.64 26.37
CA GLU A 199 -19.87 -0.98 25.16
C GLU A 199 -21.06 -0.05 25.46
N LEU A 200 -21.97 -0.47 26.35
CA LEU A 200 -23.09 0.36 26.81
C LEU A 200 -22.59 1.59 27.61
N THR A 201 -21.58 1.41 28.45
CA THR A 201 -20.98 2.47 29.28
C THR A 201 -20.24 3.51 28.43
N ASP A 202 -19.45 3.05 27.46
CA ASP A 202 -18.74 3.90 26.50
C ASP A 202 -19.72 4.68 25.62
N PHE A 203 -20.82 4.04 25.17
CA PHE A 203 -21.86 4.71 24.39
C PHE A 203 -22.54 5.85 25.16
N ILE A 204 -22.92 5.62 26.43
CA ILE A 204 -23.51 6.67 27.28
C ILE A 204 -22.50 7.81 27.49
N SER A 205 -21.24 7.48 27.78
CA SER A 205 -20.18 8.46 28.02
C SER A 205 -19.93 9.34 26.78
N ALA A 206 -19.86 8.75 25.59
CA ALA A 206 -19.74 9.48 24.32
C ALA A 206 -20.97 10.38 24.06
N ALA A 207 -22.18 9.89 24.33
CA ALA A 207 -23.41 10.67 24.19
C ALA A 207 -23.47 11.86 25.16
N GLN A 208 -23.00 11.70 26.40
CA GLN A 208 -22.91 12.78 27.39
C GLN A 208 -21.88 13.84 26.98
N ILE A 209 -20.71 13.43 26.49
CA ILE A 209 -19.68 14.35 25.96
C ILE A 209 -20.23 15.16 24.77
N SER A 210 -20.97 14.52 23.85
CA SER A 210 -21.60 15.21 22.72
C SER A 210 -22.61 16.27 23.18
N LYS A 211 -23.51 15.93 24.11
CA LYS A 211 -24.48 16.88 24.69
C LYS A 211 -23.79 18.06 25.37
N ALA A 212 -22.65 17.83 26.06
CA ALA A 212 -21.89 18.90 26.71
C ALA A 212 -21.21 19.84 25.71
N ALA A 213 -20.72 19.32 24.57
CA ALA A 213 -20.15 20.12 23.49
C ALA A 213 -21.21 21.01 22.81
N ASP A 214 -22.41 20.48 22.55
CA ASP A 214 -23.53 21.26 21.98
C ASP A 214 -23.95 22.43 22.89
N VAL A 215 -23.96 22.23 24.22
CA VAL A 215 -24.25 23.30 25.19
C VAL A 215 -23.19 24.40 25.16
N LEU A 216 -21.90 24.05 25.03
CA LEU A 216 -20.79 25.01 24.94
C LEU A 216 -20.82 25.88 23.67
N LEU A 217 -21.53 25.46 22.62
CA LEU A 217 -21.70 26.21 21.36
C LEU A 217 -22.92 27.16 21.36
N GLY A 218 -23.72 27.20 22.44
CA GLY A 218 -24.96 27.99 22.49
C GLY A 218 -24.79 29.50 22.71
N ASP A 219 -23.72 29.94 23.37
CA ASP A 219 -23.65 31.26 24.04
C ASP A 219 -22.81 32.34 23.30
N LEU A 220 -23.00 32.51 21.97
CA LEU A 220 -22.48 33.67 21.23
C LEU A 220 -23.53 34.37 20.33
N PRO A 221 -23.59 35.73 20.32
CA PRO A 221 -24.72 36.46 19.76
C PRO A 221 -24.67 36.68 18.23
N VAL A 222 -25.71 36.23 17.53
CA VAL A 222 -25.87 36.40 16.08
C VAL A 222 -26.25 37.83 15.68
N ARG A 223 -25.68 38.33 14.58
CA ARG A 223 -26.17 39.52 13.83
C ARG A 223 -26.57 39.14 12.38
N PRO A 224 -27.48 39.90 11.74
CA PRO A 224 -28.61 39.27 11.05
C PRO A 224 -28.47 39.07 9.54
N LYS A 225 -29.14 38.04 9.02
CA LYS A 225 -29.57 37.92 7.61
C LYS A 225 -31.00 38.47 7.44
N PRO A 226 -31.37 39.01 6.25
CA PRO A 226 -32.68 39.61 6.01
C PRO A 226 -33.82 38.59 5.93
N LYS A 227 -35.07 39.05 6.17
CA LYS A 227 -36.29 38.23 6.18
C LYS A 227 -37.05 38.31 4.85
N ASN A 228 -37.63 37.19 4.42
CA ASN A 228 -39.00 37.02 3.90
C ASN A 228 -39.24 35.51 3.70
N LEU A 229 -40.09 34.83 4.49
CA LEU A 229 -41.57 34.80 4.45
C LEU A 229 -42.15 34.11 3.20
N ASN A 230 -42.30 32.77 3.23
CA ASN A 230 -43.59 32.11 3.57
C ASN A 230 -43.62 30.59 3.27
N GLY A 231 -44.53 29.88 3.96
CA GLY A 231 -45.22 28.69 3.41
C GLY A 231 -44.58 27.31 3.64
N CYS A 232 -45.00 26.62 4.71
CA CYS A 232 -44.75 25.18 4.88
C CYS A 232 -46.00 24.36 4.47
N SER A 233 -45.83 23.31 3.67
CA SER A 233 -46.71 22.14 3.69
C SER A 233 -46.00 20.90 3.11
N LYS A 234 -46.11 19.76 3.79
CA LYS A 234 -45.73 18.43 3.28
C LYS A 234 -46.99 17.74 2.73
N LEU A 235 -46.96 17.10 1.56
CA LEU A 235 -47.91 16.01 1.22
C LEU A 235 -47.46 15.11 0.06
N ASN A 236 -47.87 13.85 0.15
CA ASN A 236 -47.37 12.65 -0.53
C ASN A 236 -47.61 12.52 -2.06
N LYS A 237 -46.65 11.84 -2.71
CA LYS A 237 -46.79 10.78 -3.77
C LYS A 237 -48.01 10.83 -4.72
N ARG A 238 -47.77 10.95 -6.05
CA ARG A 238 -47.89 9.82 -7.03
C ARG A 238 -47.71 10.18 -8.53
N ARG A 239 -46.94 9.32 -9.21
CA ARG A 239 -47.05 8.80 -10.61
C ARG A 239 -46.69 9.68 -11.83
N HIS A 240 -46.08 8.97 -12.80
CA HIS A 240 -45.72 9.35 -14.17
C HIS A 240 -46.83 10.00 -15.00
N TYR A 241 -46.40 10.80 -15.98
CA TYR A 241 -46.69 10.53 -17.38
C TYR A 241 -45.47 10.91 -18.23
N ASP A 242 -45.17 10.15 -19.28
CA ASP A 242 -44.09 10.46 -20.23
C ASP A 242 -44.63 11.29 -21.41
N ASP A 243 -43.81 12.19 -21.97
CA ASP A 243 -43.94 12.65 -23.37
C ASP A 243 -42.58 13.14 -23.91
N ASP A 244 -42.27 12.78 -25.15
CA ASP A 244 -40.96 12.93 -25.76
C ASP A 244 -40.88 14.20 -26.62
N THR A 245 -39.98 15.14 -26.32
CA THR A 245 -39.62 16.20 -27.29
C THR A 245 -38.13 16.52 -27.34
N TRP A 246 -37.41 15.84 -28.24
CA TRP A 246 -36.05 16.22 -28.65
C TRP A 246 -35.94 17.70 -29.04
N LYS A 247 -35.13 18.47 -28.31
CA LYS A 247 -34.71 19.82 -28.73
C LYS A 247 -33.22 20.02 -28.55
N LYS A 248 -32.47 19.70 -29.62
CA LYS A 248 -31.04 19.99 -29.76
C LYS A 248 -30.74 21.46 -29.38
N LYS A 249 -29.93 21.66 -28.33
CA LYS A 249 -29.27 22.93 -28.04
C LYS A 249 -27.80 22.66 -27.75
N LYS A 250 -26.94 23.56 -28.23
CA LYS A 250 -25.50 23.53 -27.97
C LYS A 250 -25.25 23.66 -26.46
N PRO A 251 -24.21 23.02 -25.89
CA PRO A 251 -23.68 23.49 -24.62
C PRO A 251 -23.23 24.94 -24.80
N ARG A 252 -23.71 25.82 -23.93
CA ARG A 252 -23.04 27.08 -23.59
C ARG A 252 -22.18 26.78 -22.38
N CYS A 253 -21.07 27.49 -22.23
CA CYS A 253 -20.30 27.45 -20.98
C CYS A 253 -21.24 27.86 -19.83
N PHE A 254 -21.33 26.98 -18.83
CA PHE A 254 -21.59 27.34 -17.46
C PHE A 254 -20.30 27.04 -16.71
N GLU A 255 -19.88 28.00 -15.88
CA GLU A 255 -18.73 27.84 -14.98
C GLU A 255 -19.28 27.18 -13.71
N ASP A 256 -19.40 25.85 -13.76
CA ASP A 256 -19.83 25.03 -12.62
C ASP A 256 -18.65 24.84 -11.65
N GLU A 257 -18.30 25.91 -10.92
CA GLU A 257 -17.32 25.93 -9.83
C GLU A 257 -17.80 25.12 -8.59
N ASP A 258 -18.10 23.82 -8.73
CA ASP A 258 -18.33 22.93 -7.57
C ASP A 258 -18.24 21.40 -7.84
N ASP A 259 -17.32 20.93 -8.71
CA ASP A 259 -16.91 19.51 -8.78
C ASP A 259 -15.41 19.33 -9.10
N ASP A 260 -14.54 19.78 -8.20
CA ASP A 260 -13.09 19.51 -8.24
C ASP A 260 -12.74 18.03 -7.92
N THR A 261 -13.37 17.08 -8.59
CA THR A 261 -13.00 15.66 -8.56
C THR A 261 -12.04 15.41 -9.73
N ILE A 262 -10.80 14.97 -9.44
CA ILE A 262 -9.72 14.91 -10.45
C ILE A 262 -10.09 13.91 -11.55
N ARG A 263 -10.50 14.43 -12.72
CA ARG A 263 -10.85 13.62 -13.89
C ARG A 263 -9.58 13.10 -14.57
N LEU A 264 -9.12 11.93 -14.12
CA LEU A 264 -8.03 11.22 -14.77
C LEU A 264 -8.39 10.93 -16.25
N PRO A 265 -7.43 11.05 -17.19
CA PRO A 265 -7.68 10.73 -18.59
C PRO A 265 -8.10 9.26 -18.77
N ASN A 266 -9.14 9.01 -19.56
CA ASN A 266 -9.51 7.67 -20.00
C ASN A 266 -9.51 7.64 -21.54
N PRO A 267 -8.57 6.93 -22.19
CA PRO A 267 -7.53 6.05 -21.62
C PRO A 267 -6.34 6.81 -20.97
N MET A 268 -5.71 6.20 -19.96
CA MET A 268 -4.51 6.72 -19.28
C MET A 268 -3.23 6.42 -20.09
N ILE A 269 -3.00 7.18 -21.16
CA ILE A 269 -1.89 6.97 -22.13
C ILE A 269 -0.82 8.08 -22.11
N GLY A 270 -0.83 8.96 -21.10
CA GLY A 270 0.13 10.04 -20.97
C GLY A 270 0.18 10.97 -22.20
N PHE A 271 1.40 11.28 -22.64
CA PHE A 271 1.71 11.99 -23.88
C PHE A 271 2.05 11.01 -25.03
N GLY A 272 1.62 9.76 -24.91
CA GLY A 272 1.81 8.67 -25.90
C GLY A 272 2.35 7.40 -25.26
N VAL A 273 1.98 6.24 -25.81
CA VAL A 273 2.51 4.91 -25.44
C VAL A 273 2.99 4.16 -26.69
N PRO A 274 3.93 3.19 -26.58
CA PRO A 274 4.63 2.61 -27.74
C PRO A 274 3.75 2.02 -28.85
N ASN A 275 2.54 1.55 -28.52
CA ASN A 275 1.65 0.84 -29.44
C ASN A 275 0.43 1.66 -29.89
N GLU A 276 0.27 2.91 -29.45
CA GLU A 276 -0.86 3.77 -29.84
C GLU A 276 -0.42 4.98 -30.67
N LEU A 277 -1.20 5.32 -31.70
CA LEU A 277 -0.97 6.47 -32.57
C LEU A 277 -1.33 7.77 -31.84
N CYS A 278 -0.43 8.25 -31.00
CA CYS A 278 -0.64 9.49 -30.25
C CYS A 278 -0.79 10.70 -31.20
N LEU A 279 -1.88 11.45 -31.02
CA LEU A 279 -2.02 12.79 -31.60
C LEU A 279 -0.90 13.68 -31.07
N THR A 280 -0.32 14.54 -31.91
CA THR A 280 0.86 15.35 -31.53
C THR A 280 0.53 16.31 -30.38
N VAL A 281 0.81 15.89 -29.14
CA VAL A 281 0.64 16.71 -27.94
C VAL A 281 1.58 17.92 -28.01
N HIS A 282 1.01 19.11 -27.97
CA HIS A 282 1.76 20.38 -27.98
C HIS A 282 1.84 20.96 -26.58
N ARG A 283 2.67 20.35 -25.72
CA ARG A 283 2.93 20.85 -24.37
C ARG A 283 3.90 22.04 -24.40
N LYS A 284 3.56 23.13 -23.72
CA LYS A 284 4.49 24.24 -23.44
C LYS A 284 5.07 24.06 -22.03
N ILE A 285 6.38 24.23 -21.91
CA ILE A 285 7.09 24.19 -20.63
C ILE A 285 7.38 25.65 -20.21
N PRO A 286 7.00 26.09 -18.99
CA PRO A 286 7.36 27.43 -18.50
C PRO A 286 8.87 27.64 -18.46
N GLU A 287 9.33 28.88 -18.64
CA GLU A 287 10.76 29.20 -18.70
C GLU A 287 11.51 28.78 -17.41
N ALA A 288 10.91 29.02 -16.24
CA ALA A 288 11.43 28.55 -14.95
C ALA A 288 11.51 27.00 -14.84
N ALA A 289 10.69 26.27 -15.60
CA ALA A 289 10.67 24.81 -15.61
C ALA A 289 11.68 24.19 -16.58
N MET A 290 12.22 24.95 -17.55
CA MET A 290 13.20 24.46 -18.54
C MET A 290 14.46 23.90 -17.87
N GLY A 291 15.08 22.89 -18.50
CA GLY A 291 16.36 22.32 -18.07
C GLY A 291 17.55 22.97 -18.80
N PRO A 292 18.80 22.72 -18.35
CA PRO A 292 19.16 21.83 -17.23
C PRO A 292 18.88 22.43 -15.83
N PRO A 293 18.83 21.59 -14.77
CA PRO A 293 18.72 20.14 -14.82
C PRO A 293 17.39 19.69 -15.42
N TYR A 294 17.34 18.47 -15.94
CA TYR A 294 16.06 17.78 -16.13
C TYR A 294 15.55 17.26 -14.79
N PHE A 295 14.24 17.22 -14.60
CA PHE A 295 13.62 16.66 -13.41
C PHE A 295 12.48 15.69 -13.78
N TYR A 296 12.24 14.72 -12.90
CA TYR A 296 11.23 13.68 -13.08
C TYR A 296 10.70 13.20 -11.72
N TYR A 297 9.42 13.44 -11.44
CA TYR A 297 8.77 13.08 -10.19
C TYR A 297 7.57 12.14 -10.40
N GLU A 298 7.52 10.98 -9.73
CA GLU A 298 6.40 10.02 -9.74
C GLU A 298 5.50 10.18 -8.51
N ASN A 299 4.19 10.05 -8.71
CA ASN A 299 3.23 9.85 -7.62
C ASN A 299 2.01 9.01 -8.07
N VAL A 300 1.25 8.48 -7.12
CA VAL A 300 0.01 7.73 -7.34
C VAL A 300 -1.03 8.58 -8.09
N ALA A 301 -1.61 8.06 -9.17
CA ALA A 301 -2.58 8.84 -9.97
C ALA A 301 -3.83 9.21 -9.17
N LEU A 302 -4.39 8.24 -8.44
CA LEU A 302 -5.54 8.38 -7.54
C LEU A 302 -5.15 9.04 -6.19
N ALA A 303 -4.37 10.11 -6.23
CA ALA A 303 -4.02 10.90 -5.05
C ALA A 303 -5.25 11.72 -4.56
N PRO A 304 -5.31 12.07 -3.26
CA PRO A 304 -6.39 12.90 -2.71
C PRO A 304 -6.60 14.23 -3.45
N LYS A 305 -7.83 14.75 -3.36
CA LYS A 305 -8.24 16.05 -3.94
C LYS A 305 -7.27 17.17 -3.53
N GLY A 306 -6.81 17.96 -4.51
CA GLY A 306 -5.85 19.05 -4.32
C GLY A 306 -4.37 18.65 -4.30
N VAL A 307 -4.02 17.35 -4.17
CA VAL A 307 -2.61 16.90 -4.14
C VAL A 307 -1.91 17.18 -5.46
N TRP A 308 -2.52 16.80 -6.60
CA TRP A 308 -1.94 17.08 -7.93
C TRP A 308 -1.83 18.57 -8.26
N ASN A 309 -2.81 19.39 -7.83
CA ASN A 309 -2.76 20.84 -7.99
C ASN A 309 -1.58 21.44 -7.20
N THR A 310 -1.31 20.90 -6.01
CA THR A 310 -0.17 21.30 -5.17
C THR A 310 1.15 20.86 -5.79
N ILE A 311 1.27 19.61 -6.25
CA ILE A 311 2.48 19.08 -6.90
C ILE A 311 2.82 19.90 -8.15
N SER A 312 1.84 20.15 -9.03
CA SER A 312 2.03 20.98 -10.23
C SER A 312 2.52 22.38 -9.87
N ARG A 313 1.84 23.08 -8.95
CA ARG A 313 2.19 24.44 -8.53
C ARG A 313 3.60 24.57 -7.97
N PHE A 314 4.08 23.58 -7.21
CA PHE A 314 5.47 23.58 -6.72
C PHE A 314 6.47 23.17 -7.80
N LEU A 315 6.13 22.22 -8.67
CA LEU A 315 6.97 21.82 -9.81
C LEU A 315 6.75 22.71 -11.04
N TYR A 316 6.76 24.02 -10.82
CA TYR A 316 6.76 25.08 -11.84
C TYR A 316 5.55 25.05 -12.81
N ASP A 317 4.35 24.81 -12.26
CA ASP A 317 3.06 24.71 -12.98
C ASP A 317 3.07 23.69 -14.15
N VAL A 318 3.81 22.59 -13.97
CA VAL A 318 3.92 21.52 -14.96
C VAL A 318 2.75 20.53 -14.87
N GLU A 319 2.02 20.39 -15.99
CA GLU A 319 0.99 19.36 -16.17
C GLU A 319 1.56 17.93 -15.97
N PRO A 320 0.94 17.09 -15.11
CA PRO A 320 1.35 15.70 -14.90
C PRO A 320 0.98 14.80 -16.08
N GLU A 321 1.93 13.96 -16.51
CA GLU A 321 1.69 12.87 -17.45
C GLU A 321 1.02 11.69 -16.74
N PHE A 322 -0.28 11.51 -16.93
CA PHE A 322 -1.04 10.39 -16.36
C PHE A 322 -1.03 9.16 -17.28
N VAL A 323 -0.36 8.08 -16.84
CA VAL A 323 -0.26 6.83 -17.61
C VAL A 323 -0.40 5.60 -16.71
N ASP A 324 -0.89 4.50 -17.28
CA ASP A 324 -1.03 3.21 -16.62
C ASP A 324 0.00 2.21 -17.18
N SER A 325 0.83 1.59 -16.33
CA SER A 325 1.81 0.59 -16.79
C SER A 325 1.20 -0.64 -17.48
N LYS A 326 -0.12 -0.84 -17.51
CA LYS A 326 -0.77 -1.89 -18.31
C LYS A 326 -0.45 -1.83 -19.82
N TYR A 327 -0.05 -0.65 -20.33
CA TYR A 327 0.43 -0.47 -21.71
C TYR A 327 1.90 -0.89 -21.91
N PHE A 328 2.62 -1.09 -20.80
CA PHE A 328 4.04 -1.41 -20.75
C PHE A 328 4.34 -2.80 -20.20
N CYS A 329 3.47 -3.41 -19.38
CA CYS A 329 3.61 -4.79 -18.91
C CYS A 329 2.27 -5.42 -18.48
N ALA A 330 2.29 -6.71 -18.13
CA ALA A 330 1.13 -7.49 -17.70
C ALA A 330 0.50 -7.11 -16.34
N ALA A 331 0.89 -5.97 -15.73
CA ALA A 331 0.34 -5.48 -14.46
C ALA A 331 0.00 -3.98 -14.55
N ALA A 332 -1.25 -3.64 -14.25
CA ALA A 332 -1.71 -2.24 -14.24
C ALA A 332 -1.08 -1.45 -13.09
N ARG A 333 -0.62 -0.23 -13.35
CA ARG A 333 -0.05 0.69 -12.35
C ARG A 333 -0.33 2.13 -12.76
N LYS A 334 -1.56 2.60 -12.48
CA LYS A 334 -2.01 3.99 -12.68
C LYS A 334 -1.08 4.96 -11.90
N ARG A 335 -0.35 5.84 -12.60
CA ARG A 335 0.58 6.84 -12.04
C ARG A 335 0.49 8.18 -12.77
N GLY A 336 0.95 9.24 -12.10
CA GLY A 336 1.22 10.54 -12.70
C GLY A 336 2.70 10.86 -12.61
N TYR A 337 3.25 11.49 -13.66
CA TYR A 337 4.67 11.85 -13.75
C TYR A 337 4.85 13.32 -14.12
N VAL A 338 5.57 14.08 -13.29
CA VAL A 338 5.81 15.51 -13.48
C VAL A 338 7.27 15.72 -13.87
N HIS A 339 7.51 16.20 -15.09
CA HIS A 339 8.85 16.29 -15.65
C HIS A 339 8.97 17.42 -16.67
N ASN A 340 10.19 17.93 -16.89
CA ASN A 340 10.52 18.86 -17.99
C ASN A 340 11.19 18.17 -19.19
N LEU A 341 11.29 16.83 -19.20
CA LEU A 341 11.81 16.05 -20.33
C LEU A 341 11.05 16.29 -21.65
N PRO A 342 11.73 16.24 -22.81
CA PRO A 342 11.08 16.15 -24.11
C PRO A 342 10.13 14.96 -24.24
N ILE A 343 9.06 15.14 -25.02
CA ILE A 343 8.04 14.11 -25.30
C ILE A 343 8.17 13.49 -26.70
N HIS A 344 8.94 14.11 -27.59
CA HIS A 344 9.18 13.62 -28.95
C HIS A 344 10.36 12.64 -28.99
N ASN A 345 10.36 11.72 -29.96
CA ASN A 345 11.39 10.69 -30.17
C ASN A 345 11.60 9.70 -29.00
N ARG A 346 10.59 9.54 -28.12
CA ARG A 346 10.57 8.46 -27.11
C ARG A 346 10.57 7.08 -27.79
N PHE A 347 11.31 6.12 -27.25
CA PHE A 347 11.36 4.73 -27.72
C PHE A 347 11.26 3.72 -26.57
N PRO A 348 10.63 2.55 -26.77
CA PRO A 348 10.49 1.53 -25.73
C PRO A 348 11.81 0.79 -25.45
N LEU A 349 11.94 0.19 -24.26
CA LEU A 349 12.99 -0.79 -24.01
C LEU A 349 12.81 -2.04 -24.87
N LEU A 350 13.93 -2.66 -25.22
CA LEU A 350 13.99 -3.95 -25.91
C LEU A 350 14.81 -4.96 -25.09
N PRO A 351 14.42 -6.25 -25.05
CA PRO A 351 13.19 -6.82 -25.60
C PRO A 351 11.95 -6.23 -24.89
N LEU A 352 10.81 -6.22 -25.59
CA LEU A 352 9.54 -5.83 -24.98
C LEU A 352 9.18 -6.83 -23.87
N PRO A 353 8.76 -6.37 -22.68
CA PRO A 353 8.23 -7.23 -21.62
C PRO A 353 6.86 -7.83 -22.01
N PRO A 354 6.39 -8.88 -21.30
CA PRO A 354 5.08 -9.49 -21.54
C PRO A 354 3.92 -8.54 -21.18
N HIS A 355 2.88 -8.51 -22.00
CA HIS A 355 1.67 -7.69 -21.83
C HIS A 355 0.50 -8.45 -21.21
N THR A 356 0.53 -9.79 -21.20
CA THR A 356 -0.49 -10.63 -20.55
C THR A 356 0.10 -11.60 -19.50
N VAL A 357 -0.74 -12.02 -18.55
CA VAL A 357 -0.37 -12.99 -17.50
C VAL A 357 0.10 -14.33 -18.09
N HIS A 358 -0.41 -14.73 -19.25
CA HIS A 358 -0.03 -15.98 -19.90
C HIS A 358 1.31 -15.90 -20.67
N GLU A 359 1.73 -14.71 -21.08
CA GLU A 359 3.09 -14.49 -21.59
C GLU A 359 4.10 -14.42 -20.43
N ALA A 360 3.73 -13.70 -19.36
CA ALA A 360 4.57 -13.54 -18.17
C ALA A 360 4.78 -14.88 -17.44
N LEU A 361 3.70 -15.65 -17.22
CA LEU A 361 3.69 -16.86 -16.42
C LEU A 361 3.09 -18.05 -17.22
N PRO A 362 3.77 -18.58 -18.26
CA PRO A 362 3.20 -19.58 -19.17
C PRO A 362 2.69 -20.86 -18.50
N LEU A 363 3.25 -21.24 -17.34
CA LEU A 363 2.84 -22.41 -16.57
C LEU A 363 1.43 -22.28 -15.97
N THR A 364 0.96 -21.05 -15.71
CA THR A 364 -0.38 -20.79 -15.13
C THR A 364 -1.50 -21.13 -16.11
N ARG A 365 -1.26 -20.98 -17.42
CA ARG A 365 -2.25 -21.16 -18.50
C ARG A 365 -2.89 -22.56 -18.51
N ARG A 366 -2.19 -23.59 -18.01
CA ARG A 366 -2.73 -24.95 -17.87
C ARG A 366 -3.84 -25.06 -16.82
N TRP A 367 -3.80 -24.22 -15.79
CA TRP A 367 -4.66 -24.30 -14.61
C TRP A 367 -5.69 -23.18 -14.52
N TRP A 368 -5.69 -22.27 -15.51
CA TRP A 368 -6.57 -21.12 -15.58
C TRP A 368 -8.02 -21.54 -15.93
N PRO A 369 -9.02 -21.27 -15.08
CA PRO A 369 -10.42 -21.59 -15.39
C PRO A 369 -10.97 -20.70 -16.51
N SER A 370 -11.90 -21.23 -17.31
CA SER A 370 -12.57 -20.48 -18.38
C SER A 370 -13.46 -19.33 -17.91
N TRP A 371 -13.78 -19.26 -16.61
CA TRP A 371 -14.52 -18.16 -15.99
C TRP A 371 -13.64 -17.07 -15.36
N ASP A 372 -12.32 -17.28 -15.24
CA ASP A 372 -11.40 -16.24 -14.79
C ASP A 372 -10.92 -15.41 -15.99
N THR A 373 -11.61 -14.32 -16.27
CA THR A 373 -11.39 -13.47 -17.45
C THR A 373 -10.16 -12.55 -17.36
N ARG A 374 -9.37 -12.61 -16.28
CA ARG A 374 -8.21 -11.71 -16.07
C ARG A 374 -7.06 -12.05 -17.03
N THR A 375 -6.79 -11.16 -17.97
CA THR A 375 -5.60 -11.21 -18.85
C THR A 375 -4.41 -10.43 -18.30
N GLN A 376 -4.64 -9.53 -17.34
CA GLN A 376 -3.66 -8.67 -16.67
C GLN A 376 -3.85 -8.69 -15.15
N LEU A 377 -2.82 -8.26 -14.42
CA LEU A 377 -2.82 -8.12 -12.96
C LEU A 377 -3.19 -6.69 -12.52
N ASN A 378 -3.70 -6.56 -11.29
CA ASN A 378 -3.91 -5.28 -10.64
C ASN A 378 -2.58 -4.71 -10.11
N CYS A 379 -2.58 -3.47 -9.61
CA CYS A 379 -1.38 -2.83 -9.04
C CYS A 379 -0.69 -3.74 -8.02
N LEU A 380 0.60 -4.01 -8.26
CA LEU A 380 1.43 -4.84 -7.40
C LEU A 380 1.54 -4.18 -6.01
N GLN A 381 1.32 -4.97 -4.96
CA GLN A 381 1.19 -4.52 -3.58
C GLN A 381 2.46 -4.83 -2.78
N THR A 382 2.64 -4.12 -1.67
CA THR A 382 3.70 -4.38 -0.66
C THR A 382 3.44 -5.64 0.17
N CYS A 383 2.19 -6.11 0.22
CA CYS A 383 1.74 -7.28 0.98
C CYS A 383 1.15 -8.35 0.05
N ILE A 384 1.27 -9.62 0.46
CA ILE A 384 0.76 -10.79 -0.30
C ILE A 384 -0.42 -11.47 0.39
N GLY A 385 -1.25 -12.17 -0.39
CA GLY A 385 -2.35 -12.99 0.13
C GLY A 385 -1.85 -14.12 1.03
N SER A 386 -2.54 -14.34 2.15
CA SER A 386 -2.13 -15.31 3.17
C SER A 386 -2.41 -16.77 2.76
N ALA A 387 -1.65 -17.72 3.34
CA ALA A 387 -1.90 -19.15 3.15
C ALA A 387 -3.29 -19.61 3.62
N ARG A 388 -3.90 -18.92 4.59
CA ARG A 388 -5.29 -19.16 5.03
C ARG A 388 -6.30 -18.77 3.95
N LEU A 389 -6.02 -17.71 3.18
CA LEU A 389 -6.87 -17.28 2.06
C LEU A 389 -6.79 -18.28 0.90
N THR A 390 -5.60 -18.75 0.53
CA THR A 390 -5.45 -19.73 -0.56
C THR A 390 -6.02 -21.10 -0.19
N ASP A 391 -5.95 -21.51 1.09
CA ASP A 391 -6.65 -22.70 1.60
C ASP A 391 -8.17 -22.56 1.55
N ARG A 392 -8.72 -21.40 1.96
CA ARG A 392 -10.16 -21.09 1.87
C ARG A 392 -10.66 -21.10 0.42
N ILE A 393 -9.91 -20.51 -0.51
CA ILE A 393 -10.26 -20.53 -1.95
C ILE A 393 -10.23 -21.97 -2.48
N ARG A 394 -9.24 -22.78 -2.09
CA ARG A 394 -9.14 -24.18 -2.52
C ARG A 394 -10.36 -24.99 -2.06
N ARG A 395 -10.72 -24.92 -0.77
CA ARG A 395 -11.88 -25.66 -0.21
C ARG A 395 -13.19 -25.30 -0.90
N ALA A 396 -13.44 -24.00 -1.08
CA ALA A 396 -14.64 -23.50 -1.77
C ALA A 396 -14.75 -23.91 -3.25
N LEU A 397 -13.70 -24.51 -3.83
CA LEU A 397 -13.68 -25.11 -5.17
C LEU A 397 -13.65 -26.65 -5.12
N GLU A 398 -13.04 -27.25 -4.09
CA GLU A 398 -13.09 -28.69 -3.81
C GLU A 398 -14.54 -29.18 -3.58
N ASP A 399 -15.44 -28.36 -3.04
CA ASP A 399 -16.87 -28.68 -2.90
C ASP A 399 -17.60 -28.90 -4.25
N TYR A 400 -17.01 -28.47 -5.37
CA TYR A 400 -17.59 -28.57 -6.72
C TYR A 400 -16.80 -29.50 -7.65
N ASP A 401 -15.90 -30.33 -7.11
CA ASP A 401 -15.01 -31.19 -7.89
C ASP A 401 -15.78 -32.26 -8.70
N GLY A 402 -15.98 -32.00 -10.00
CA GLY A 402 -16.76 -32.84 -10.91
C GLY A 402 -17.91 -32.10 -11.60
N VAL A 403 -18.31 -30.94 -11.08
CA VAL A 403 -19.13 -29.96 -11.80
C VAL A 403 -18.22 -29.22 -12.79
N ARG A 404 -18.75 -28.82 -13.96
CA ARG A 404 -17.96 -28.13 -15.00
C ARG A 404 -17.42 -26.78 -14.53
N ASP A 405 -18.27 -25.98 -13.89
CA ASP A 405 -17.99 -24.62 -13.43
C ASP A 405 -18.69 -24.41 -12.06
N PRO A 406 -18.08 -23.75 -11.05
CA PRO A 406 -18.72 -23.46 -9.76
C PRO A 406 -19.89 -22.46 -9.89
N PRO A 407 -20.77 -22.33 -8.88
CA PRO A 407 -21.80 -21.30 -8.87
C PRO A 407 -21.26 -19.88 -8.99
N LEU A 408 -22.00 -18.98 -9.65
CA LEU A 408 -21.56 -17.60 -9.93
C LEU A 408 -21.11 -16.80 -8.69
N HIS A 409 -21.71 -17.04 -7.51
CA HIS A 409 -21.29 -16.38 -6.28
C HIS A 409 -19.92 -16.85 -5.79
N VAL A 410 -19.58 -18.13 -6.00
CA VAL A 410 -18.25 -18.68 -5.71
C VAL A 410 -17.23 -18.14 -6.71
N GLN A 411 -17.59 -18.09 -8.01
CA GLN A 411 -16.75 -17.50 -9.04
C GLN A 411 -16.45 -16.03 -8.72
N LYS A 412 -17.47 -15.20 -8.43
CA LYS A 412 -17.32 -13.79 -8.04
C LYS A 412 -16.39 -13.64 -6.83
N PHE A 413 -16.65 -14.36 -5.73
CA PHE A 413 -15.79 -14.36 -4.55
C PHE A 413 -14.33 -14.72 -4.86
N VAL A 414 -14.07 -15.77 -5.66
CA VAL A 414 -12.71 -16.17 -5.98
C VAL A 414 -12.03 -15.14 -6.89
N VAL A 415 -12.70 -14.64 -7.94
CA VAL A 415 -12.14 -13.57 -8.81
C VAL A 415 -11.81 -12.32 -8.00
N GLU A 416 -12.67 -11.88 -7.07
CA GLU A 416 -12.42 -10.74 -6.20
C GLU A 416 -11.16 -10.91 -5.34
N GLN A 417 -11.02 -12.04 -4.66
CA GLN A 417 -9.83 -12.30 -3.84
C GLN A 417 -8.57 -12.43 -4.72
N CYS A 418 -8.69 -13.02 -5.90
CA CYS A 418 -7.58 -13.12 -6.85
C CYS A 418 -7.20 -11.77 -7.49
N ARG A 419 -8.14 -10.84 -7.69
CA ARG A 419 -7.88 -9.43 -8.07
C ARG A 419 -7.21 -8.66 -6.92
N LYS A 420 -7.79 -8.73 -5.72
CA LYS A 420 -7.34 -7.99 -4.53
C LYS A 420 -5.91 -8.33 -4.10
N TRP A 421 -5.52 -9.61 -4.23
CA TRP A 421 -4.21 -10.12 -3.80
C TRP A 421 -3.30 -10.57 -4.94
N ASN A 422 -3.65 -10.25 -6.20
CA ASN A 422 -2.91 -10.66 -7.41
C ASN A 422 -2.57 -12.17 -7.44
N LEU A 423 -3.55 -13.01 -7.08
CA LEU A 423 -3.36 -14.46 -7.03
C LEU A 423 -3.45 -15.07 -8.44
N VAL A 424 -2.56 -16.03 -8.72
CA VAL A 424 -2.45 -16.73 -10.00
C VAL A 424 -2.66 -18.24 -9.83
N TRP A 425 -3.17 -18.90 -10.87
CA TRP A 425 -3.48 -20.34 -10.85
C TRP A 425 -2.24 -21.19 -11.04
N VAL A 426 -1.87 -21.98 -10.04
CA VAL A 426 -0.65 -22.81 -10.01
C VAL A 426 -0.94 -24.33 -10.02
N GLY A 427 -2.20 -24.72 -9.85
CA GLY A 427 -2.64 -26.11 -9.90
C GLY A 427 -4.17 -26.22 -9.94
N LYS A 428 -4.69 -27.44 -10.11
CA LYS A 428 -6.13 -27.71 -9.98
C LYS A 428 -6.62 -27.19 -8.62
N ASN A 429 -7.63 -26.31 -8.64
CA ASN A 429 -8.24 -25.63 -7.50
C ASN A 429 -7.23 -24.82 -6.63
N LYS A 430 -6.02 -24.55 -7.12
CA LYS A 430 -4.92 -23.96 -6.33
C LYS A 430 -4.46 -22.65 -6.93
N VAL A 431 -4.67 -21.58 -6.17
CA VAL A 431 -4.12 -20.25 -6.41
C VAL A 431 -2.97 -19.94 -5.44
N ALA A 432 -2.02 -19.14 -5.87
CA ALA A 432 -0.90 -18.67 -5.06
C ALA A 432 -0.65 -17.17 -5.28
N PRO A 433 -0.06 -16.44 -4.31
CA PRO A 433 0.52 -15.13 -4.57
C PRO A 433 1.75 -15.26 -5.49
N LEU A 434 2.08 -14.18 -6.19
CA LEU A 434 3.27 -14.10 -7.05
C LEU A 434 4.56 -14.31 -6.25
N GLU A 435 5.51 -15.06 -6.80
CA GLU A 435 6.86 -15.19 -6.24
C GLU A 435 7.67 -13.88 -6.44
N PRO A 436 8.64 -13.56 -5.56
CA PRO A 436 9.34 -12.27 -5.64
C PRO A 436 10.09 -12.04 -6.96
N ASP A 437 10.59 -13.09 -7.62
CA ASP A 437 11.24 -12.98 -8.93
C ASP A 437 10.25 -12.92 -10.12
N GLU A 438 8.98 -13.28 -9.91
CA GLU A 438 7.89 -12.96 -10.84
C GLU A 438 7.51 -11.48 -10.73
N VAL A 439 7.49 -10.93 -9.51
CA VAL A 439 7.26 -9.51 -9.23
C VAL A 439 8.40 -8.63 -9.77
N GLU A 440 9.67 -9.03 -9.59
CA GLU A 440 10.84 -8.37 -10.22
C GLU A 440 10.69 -8.28 -11.75
N MET A 441 10.30 -9.38 -12.38
CA MET A 441 10.10 -9.46 -13.84
C MET A 441 8.95 -8.55 -14.32
N LEU A 442 7.81 -8.54 -13.64
CA LEU A 442 6.66 -7.68 -13.98
C LEU A 442 6.98 -6.18 -13.84
N LEU A 443 7.86 -5.83 -12.90
CA LEU A 443 8.36 -4.47 -12.71
C LEU A 443 9.54 -4.12 -13.62
N GLY A 444 10.09 -5.08 -14.40
CA GLY A 444 11.19 -4.85 -15.33
C GLY A 444 12.58 -4.80 -14.70
N PHE A 445 12.74 -5.32 -13.47
CA PHE A 445 14.03 -5.46 -12.79
C PHE A 445 14.79 -6.72 -13.24
N PRO A 446 16.13 -6.76 -13.04
CA PRO A 446 16.90 -7.99 -13.18
C PRO A 446 16.36 -9.13 -12.29
N LYS A 447 16.42 -10.38 -12.77
CA LYS A 447 15.99 -11.53 -11.96
C LYS A 447 16.93 -11.72 -10.76
N ASN A 448 16.38 -11.83 -9.56
CA ASN A 448 17.07 -11.84 -8.25
C ASN A 448 17.60 -10.47 -7.79
N HIS A 449 17.20 -9.34 -8.40
CA HIS A 449 17.69 -8.00 -8.04
C HIS A 449 17.56 -7.67 -6.54
N THR A 450 16.46 -8.09 -5.91
CA THR A 450 16.20 -7.89 -4.47
C THR A 450 16.60 -9.09 -3.61
N ARG A 451 17.38 -10.06 -4.11
CA ARG A 451 17.70 -11.32 -3.42
C ARG A 451 19.17 -11.39 -2.99
N GLY A 452 19.44 -11.06 -1.73
CA GLY A 452 20.76 -11.20 -1.11
C GLY A 452 20.87 -10.36 0.16
N GLY A 453 22.08 -10.18 0.68
CA GLY A 453 22.37 -9.14 1.67
C GLY A 453 21.56 -9.17 2.98
N GLY A 454 20.98 -10.32 3.36
CA GLY A 454 20.18 -10.47 4.59
C GLY A 454 18.72 -10.01 4.51
N ILE A 455 18.22 -9.56 3.36
CA ILE A 455 16.84 -9.10 3.20
C ILE A 455 15.80 -10.21 3.47
N SER A 456 14.74 -9.90 4.22
CA SER A 456 13.63 -10.84 4.44
C SER A 456 12.74 -10.96 3.20
N ARG A 457 11.99 -12.06 3.08
CA ARG A 457 11.00 -12.21 2.00
C ARG A 457 9.92 -11.13 2.05
N THR A 458 9.55 -10.65 3.24
CA THR A 458 8.57 -9.58 3.43
C THR A 458 9.10 -8.24 2.91
N ASP A 459 10.35 -7.92 3.23
CA ASP A 459 10.98 -6.67 2.78
C ASP A 459 11.16 -6.64 1.26
N ARG A 460 11.44 -7.79 0.61
CA ARG A 460 11.43 -7.88 -0.86
C ARG A 460 10.11 -7.40 -1.46
N TYR A 461 8.97 -7.89 -0.97
CA TYR A 461 7.66 -7.44 -1.47
C TYR A 461 7.40 -5.96 -1.15
N LYS A 462 7.76 -5.49 0.05
CA LYS A 462 7.63 -4.09 0.45
C LYS A 462 8.41 -3.15 -0.49
N SER A 463 9.68 -3.44 -0.72
CA SER A 463 10.53 -2.65 -1.61
C SER A 463 10.10 -2.75 -3.08
N LEU A 464 9.64 -3.93 -3.54
CA LEU A 464 9.14 -4.10 -4.91
C LEU A 464 7.83 -3.35 -5.16
N GLY A 465 6.83 -3.47 -4.29
CA GLY A 465 5.53 -2.79 -4.47
C GLY A 465 5.67 -1.27 -4.60
N ASN A 466 6.53 -0.67 -3.77
CA ASN A 466 6.79 0.77 -3.80
C ASN A 466 7.72 1.22 -4.94
N SER A 467 8.52 0.33 -5.53
CA SER A 467 9.45 0.67 -6.63
C SER A 467 8.76 1.04 -7.95
N PHE A 468 9.47 1.71 -8.86
CA PHE A 468 8.98 2.04 -10.20
C PHE A 468 8.78 0.80 -11.09
N GLN A 469 7.85 0.90 -12.06
CA GLN A 469 7.86 0.01 -13.22
C GLN A 469 8.90 0.53 -14.22
N VAL A 470 9.95 -0.25 -14.45
CA VAL A 470 11.19 0.16 -15.12
C VAL A 470 10.95 0.51 -16.59
N ASP A 471 10.16 -0.26 -17.33
CA ASP A 471 9.94 -0.07 -18.78
C ASP A 471 9.11 1.19 -19.08
N THR A 472 8.17 1.53 -18.20
CA THR A 472 7.38 2.78 -18.23
C THR A 472 8.29 3.99 -18.02
N VAL A 473 9.10 3.97 -16.96
CA VAL A 473 10.05 5.06 -16.66
C VAL A 473 11.13 5.17 -17.74
N ALA A 474 11.65 4.06 -18.24
CA ALA A 474 12.62 4.04 -19.33
C ALA A 474 12.05 4.61 -20.64
N TYR A 475 10.77 4.37 -20.96
CA TYR A 475 10.15 4.99 -22.12
C TYR A 475 10.15 6.52 -22.02
N HIS A 476 9.88 7.09 -20.84
CA HIS A 476 9.95 8.54 -20.64
C HIS A 476 11.40 9.07 -20.66
N LEU A 477 12.35 8.35 -20.03
CA LEU A 477 13.78 8.73 -19.97
C LEU A 477 14.53 8.47 -21.28
N SER A 478 13.96 7.73 -22.23
CA SER A 478 14.59 7.29 -23.48
C SER A 478 15.21 8.45 -24.29
N VAL A 479 14.54 9.60 -24.32
CA VAL A 479 14.98 10.83 -25.02
C VAL A 479 16.36 11.33 -24.56
N LEU A 480 16.76 11.05 -23.31
CA LEU A 480 18.05 11.48 -22.77
C LEU A 480 19.25 10.78 -23.42
N LYS A 481 19.03 9.64 -24.11
CA LYS A 481 20.10 8.85 -24.72
C LYS A 481 20.85 9.60 -25.83
N ASP A 482 20.11 10.26 -26.71
CA ASP A 482 20.67 11.02 -27.83
C ASP A 482 21.17 12.40 -27.37
N MET A 483 20.65 12.92 -26.25
CA MET A 483 21.04 14.19 -25.64
C MET A 483 22.35 14.08 -24.85
N PHE A 484 22.57 12.94 -24.17
CA PHE A 484 23.72 12.70 -23.29
C PHE A 484 24.54 11.45 -23.70
N PRO A 485 25.10 11.39 -24.92
CA PRO A 485 25.83 10.22 -25.42
C PRO A 485 27.12 9.93 -24.63
N GLY A 486 27.66 10.91 -23.90
CA GLY A 486 28.78 10.73 -22.97
C GLY A 486 28.39 10.20 -21.58
N GLY A 487 27.10 9.96 -21.33
CA GLY A 487 26.55 9.62 -20.02
C GLY A 487 26.13 10.83 -19.17
N ILE A 488 25.47 10.54 -18.05
CA ILE A 488 24.80 11.53 -17.18
C ILE A 488 25.30 11.50 -15.72
N ASN A 489 25.18 12.65 -15.07
CA ASN A 489 25.20 12.84 -13.63
C ASN A 489 23.75 12.84 -13.11
N LEU A 490 23.41 11.90 -12.22
CA LEU A 490 22.06 11.69 -11.68
C LEU A 490 22.01 12.04 -10.18
N LEU A 491 20.98 12.77 -9.79
CA LEU A 491 20.52 12.89 -8.41
C LEU A 491 19.22 12.10 -8.27
N SER A 492 19.18 11.10 -7.38
CA SER A 492 18.08 10.15 -7.24
C SER A 492 17.58 10.18 -5.79
N LEU A 493 16.42 10.80 -5.58
CA LEU A 493 15.82 11.04 -4.27
C LEU A 493 14.70 10.01 -4.03
N PHE A 494 14.71 9.37 -2.86
CA PHE A 494 13.83 8.23 -2.55
C PHE A 494 14.02 7.09 -3.57
N SER A 495 15.29 6.77 -3.87
CA SER A 495 15.67 5.90 -5.00
C SER A 495 15.19 4.45 -4.85
N GLY A 496 14.86 4.01 -3.63
CA GLY A 496 14.41 2.65 -3.35
C GLY A 496 15.43 1.62 -3.83
N ILE A 497 14.94 0.62 -4.56
CA ILE A 497 15.79 -0.41 -5.18
C ILE A 497 16.42 0.02 -6.52
N GLY A 498 16.56 1.33 -6.78
CA GLY A 498 17.27 1.88 -7.94
C GLY A 498 16.49 1.79 -9.25
N GLY A 499 15.18 2.05 -9.22
CA GLY A 499 14.31 1.86 -10.40
C GLY A 499 14.65 2.74 -11.59
N ALA A 500 15.16 3.96 -11.35
CA ALA A 500 15.56 4.88 -12.41
C ALA A 500 16.95 4.54 -12.96
N GLU A 501 17.86 4.15 -12.09
CA GLU A 501 19.22 3.70 -12.37
C GLU A 501 19.19 2.45 -13.26
N VAL A 502 18.33 1.48 -12.92
CA VAL A 502 18.05 0.29 -13.74
C VAL A 502 17.44 0.67 -15.10
N ALA A 503 16.50 1.61 -15.15
CA ALA A 503 15.91 2.09 -16.40
C ALA A 503 16.95 2.75 -17.33
N LEU A 504 17.77 3.67 -16.80
CA LEU A 504 18.84 4.37 -17.52
C LEU A 504 19.93 3.41 -18.00
N HIS A 505 20.30 2.43 -17.17
CA HIS A 505 21.22 1.37 -17.56
C HIS A 505 20.64 0.46 -18.66
N ARG A 506 19.37 0.04 -18.58
CA ARG A 506 18.69 -0.75 -19.63
C ARG A 506 18.52 0.02 -20.94
N LEU A 507 18.39 1.35 -20.90
CA LEU A 507 18.44 2.22 -22.09
C LEU A 507 19.84 2.26 -22.73
N GLY A 508 20.90 1.88 -21.99
CA GLY A 508 22.29 2.00 -22.40
C GLY A 508 22.86 3.42 -22.23
N ILE A 509 22.29 4.22 -21.33
CA ILE A 509 22.82 5.55 -20.98
C ILE A 509 23.89 5.37 -19.89
N PRO A 510 25.15 5.79 -20.10
CA PRO A 510 26.19 5.62 -19.09
C PRO A 510 25.93 6.47 -17.84
N LEU A 511 25.98 5.85 -16.67
CA LEU A 511 25.89 6.55 -15.38
C LEU A 511 27.31 6.98 -14.96
N LYS A 512 27.60 8.30 -14.99
CA LYS A 512 28.92 8.85 -14.61
C LYS A 512 29.06 9.00 -13.10
N ASN A 513 28.08 9.66 -12.49
CA ASN A 513 28.00 9.92 -11.06
C ASN A 513 26.54 9.82 -10.65
N VAL A 514 26.25 9.04 -9.61
CA VAL A 514 24.90 8.88 -9.06
C VAL A 514 24.96 9.23 -7.57
N VAL A 515 24.21 10.25 -7.17
CA VAL A 515 23.92 10.52 -5.76
C VAL A 515 22.54 9.93 -5.48
N SER A 516 22.51 8.84 -4.72
CA SER A 516 21.31 8.06 -4.39
C SER A 516 20.95 8.29 -2.92
N VAL A 517 19.70 8.66 -2.65
CA VAL A 517 19.21 8.91 -1.29
C VAL A 517 18.02 8.00 -0.99
N ASP A 518 18.17 7.11 -0.01
CA ASP A 518 17.07 6.28 0.49
C ASP A 518 17.29 5.94 1.97
N ILE A 519 16.25 6.07 2.79
CA ILE A 519 16.32 5.86 4.24
C ILE A 519 16.56 4.39 4.63
N SER A 520 16.12 3.44 3.80
CA SER A 520 16.25 2.01 4.08
C SER A 520 17.64 1.51 3.71
N GLU A 521 18.42 1.06 4.70
CA GLU A 521 19.72 0.44 4.45
C GLU A 521 19.60 -0.79 3.53
N VAL A 522 18.51 -1.54 3.64
CA VAL A 522 18.18 -2.68 2.78
C VAL A 522 18.07 -2.27 1.31
N ASN A 523 17.45 -1.11 1.03
CA ASN A 523 17.36 -0.56 -0.33
C ASN A 523 18.74 -0.10 -0.82
N ARG A 524 19.48 0.68 -0.02
CA ARG A 524 20.85 1.13 -0.37
C ARG A 524 21.78 -0.05 -0.65
N ASN A 525 21.67 -1.13 0.13
CA ASN A 525 22.45 -2.35 -0.05
C ASN A 525 22.08 -3.08 -1.36
N ILE A 526 20.80 -3.12 -1.77
CA ILE A 526 20.38 -3.63 -3.09
C ILE A 526 21.01 -2.80 -4.22
N VAL A 527 20.92 -1.47 -4.16
CA VAL A 527 21.47 -0.58 -5.20
C VAL A 527 22.99 -0.73 -5.30
N ARG A 528 23.71 -0.81 -4.17
CA ARG A 528 25.17 -1.01 -4.15
C ARG A 528 25.57 -2.37 -4.72
N CYS A 529 24.88 -3.45 -4.34
CA CYS A 529 25.11 -4.77 -4.93
C CYS A 529 24.83 -4.80 -6.44
N TRP A 530 23.77 -4.13 -6.91
CA TRP A 530 23.47 -4.00 -8.35
C TRP A 530 24.56 -3.21 -9.10
N TRP A 531 25.05 -2.13 -8.52
CA TRP A 531 26.13 -1.28 -9.08
C TRP A 531 27.41 -2.08 -9.31
N GLU A 532 27.81 -2.88 -8.31
CA GLU A 532 28.97 -3.77 -8.37
C GLU A 532 28.76 -4.91 -9.40
N GLN A 533 27.61 -5.58 -9.36
CA GLN A 533 27.27 -6.70 -10.26
C GLN A 533 27.18 -6.31 -11.73
N THR A 534 26.71 -5.09 -12.03
CA THR A 534 26.66 -4.54 -13.40
C THR A 534 27.97 -3.89 -13.84
N ASN A 535 29.01 -3.92 -12.98
CA ASN A 535 30.35 -3.37 -13.21
C ASN A 535 30.31 -1.91 -13.72
N GLN A 536 29.48 -1.07 -13.09
CA GLN A 536 29.39 0.34 -13.44
C GLN A 536 30.75 1.03 -13.27
N LYS A 537 31.07 1.92 -14.22
CA LYS A 537 32.36 2.63 -14.28
C LYS A 537 32.35 4.01 -13.61
N GLY A 538 31.17 4.46 -13.18
CA GLY A 538 30.99 5.74 -12.53
C GLY A 538 31.13 5.69 -11.01
N THR A 539 30.90 6.83 -10.37
CA THR A 539 30.80 6.95 -8.91
C THR A 539 29.36 6.72 -8.46
N LEU A 540 29.14 5.84 -7.48
CA LEU A 540 27.91 5.83 -6.67
C LEU A 540 28.22 6.46 -5.31
N ILE A 541 27.35 7.36 -4.87
CA ILE A 541 27.34 7.91 -3.51
C ILE A 541 25.96 7.62 -2.94
N ASP A 542 25.88 6.71 -1.97
CA ASP A 542 24.65 6.45 -1.21
C ASP A 542 24.59 7.29 0.07
N LEU A 543 23.47 7.98 0.27
CA LEU A 543 23.15 8.81 1.45
C LEU A 543 21.90 8.27 2.15
N ALA A 544 21.79 8.49 3.45
CA ALA A 544 20.69 7.94 4.24
C ALA A 544 19.47 8.87 4.29
N ASP A 545 19.66 10.19 4.41
CA ASP A 545 18.58 11.16 4.56
C ASP A 545 18.59 12.21 3.44
N VAL A 546 17.42 12.76 3.09
CA VAL A 546 17.31 13.95 2.21
C VAL A 546 17.67 15.25 2.96
N GLN A 547 17.59 15.24 4.29
CA GLN A 547 18.08 16.32 5.15
C GLN A 547 19.61 16.44 5.12
N GLU A 548 20.34 15.37 4.75
CA GLU A 548 21.79 15.43 4.50
C GLU A 548 22.16 16.28 3.28
N LEU A 549 21.23 16.54 2.35
CA LEU A 549 21.46 17.37 1.17
C LEU A 549 21.13 18.84 1.47
N ASP A 550 22.05 19.49 2.16
CA ASP A 550 22.11 20.95 2.29
C ASP A 550 22.70 21.62 1.04
N ALA A 551 22.68 22.96 1.01
CA ALA A 551 23.19 23.73 -0.12
C ALA A 551 24.71 23.57 -0.34
N ASP A 552 25.48 23.35 0.74
CA ASP A 552 26.95 23.28 0.69
C ASP A 552 27.42 21.92 0.13
N ARG A 553 26.76 20.82 0.53
CA ARG A 553 26.99 19.47 -0.04
C ARG A 553 26.48 19.38 -1.48
N LEU A 554 25.33 19.97 -1.80
CA LEU A 554 24.88 20.07 -3.20
C LEU A 554 25.88 20.87 -4.04
N GLN A 555 26.38 22.01 -3.56
CA GLN A 555 27.40 22.78 -4.27
C GLN A 555 28.74 22.01 -4.38
N TYR A 556 29.15 21.28 -3.35
CA TYR A 556 30.33 20.40 -3.40
C TYR A 556 30.19 19.33 -4.50
N TYR A 557 29.07 18.60 -4.55
CA TYR A 557 28.82 17.60 -5.58
C TYR A 557 28.72 18.20 -6.98
N MET A 558 28.06 19.36 -7.13
CA MET A 558 27.99 20.05 -8.43
C MET A 558 29.36 20.54 -8.91
N ASN A 559 30.21 21.06 -8.00
CA ASN A 559 31.59 21.42 -8.31
C ASN A 559 32.47 20.21 -8.66
N LEU A 560 32.22 19.05 -8.05
CA LEU A 560 32.96 17.81 -8.30
C LEU A 560 32.57 17.12 -9.63
N PHE A 561 31.27 17.17 -9.98
CA PHE A 561 30.72 16.44 -11.13
C PHE A 561 30.50 17.30 -12.38
N GLY A 562 30.49 18.62 -12.25
CA GLY A 562 30.08 19.56 -13.32
C GLY A 562 28.56 19.75 -13.39
N GLY A 563 27.86 19.70 -12.26
CA GLY A 563 26.39 19.76 -12.16
C GLY A 563 25.69 18.40 -12.27
N PHE A 564 24.35 18.43 -12.17
CA PHE A 564 23.48 17.26 -12.37
C PHE A 564 22.68 17.43 -13.66
N ASP A 565 22.65 16.40 -14.50
CA ASP A 565 21.89 16.40 -15.75
C ASP A 565 20.41 16.08 -15.50
N LEU A 566 20.14 15.23 -14.50
CA LEU A 566 18.81 14.70 -14.16
C LEU A 566 18.60 14.59 -12.64
N VAL A 567 17.42 15.02 -12.16
CA VAL A 567 16.95 14.90 -10.77
C VAL A 567 15.67 14.05 -10.72
N VAL A 568 15.78 12.79 -10.32
CA VAL A 568 14.63 11.87 -10.19
C VAL A 568 14.12 11.83 -8.76
N GLY A 569 12.80 11.72 -8.59
CA GLY A 569 12.15 11.40 -7.31
C GLY A 569 10.94 10.48 -7.48
N GLY A 570 10.74 9.56 -6.54
CA GLY A 570 9.47 8.87 -6.34
C GLY A 570 8.80 9.38 -5.08
N SER A 571 7.47 9.45 -5.04
CA SER A 571 6.78 9.81 -3.80
C SER A 571 6.80 8.63 -2.82
N PRO A 572 7.37 8.75 -1.60
CA PRO A 572 7.50 7.65 -0.64
C PRO A 572 6.15 7.34 0.03
N CYS A 573 5.27 6.66 -0.71
CA CYS A 573 3.85 6.52 -0.40
C CYS A 573 3.49 5.26 0.39
N ASN A 574 3.64 5.25 1.73
CA ASN A 574 2.93 4.26 2.55
C ASN A 574 1.53 4.76 2.94
N ASN A 575 1.32 6.07 3.09
CA ASN A 575 0.05 6.71 3.48
C ASN A 575 -0.84 7.12 2.30
N LEU A 576 -0.31 7.17 1.09
CA LEU A 576 -1.05 7.53 -0.14
C LEU A 576 -1.55 6.30 -0.94
N THR A 577 -1.41 5.09 -0.39
CA THR A 577 -2.02 3.87 -0.95
C THR A 577 -3.26 3.47 -0.13
N GLY A 578 -4.38 3.19 -0.81
CA GLY A 578 -5.71 3.02 -0.19
C GLY A 578 -5.87 1.88 0.82
N SER A 579 -4.84 1.03 0.98
CA SER A 579 -4.79 -0.05 1.98
C SER A 579 -4.55 0.46 3.41
N ASN A 580 -3.88 1.60 3.60
CA ASN A 580 -3.54 2.14 4.92
C ASN A 580 -4.52 3.23 5.39
N ARG A 581 -5.77 2.85 5.68
CA ARG A 581 -6.88 3.79 6.00
C ARG A 581 -6.70 4.66 7.26
N TYR A 582 -5.67 4.48 8.09
CA TYR A 582 -5.56 5.15 9.40
C TYR A 582 -4.89 6.55 9.40
N THR A 583 -4.19 6.96 8.33
CA THR A 583 -3.58 8.31 8.22
C THR A 583 -3.69 8.88 6.80
N ARG A 584 -4.92 9.24 6.39
CA ARG A 584 -5.21 9.93 5.11
C ARG A 584 -4.83 11.42 5.14
N ASP A 585 -3.64 11.73 5.64
CA ASP A 585 -3.18 13.09 5.98
C ASP A 585 -2.76 13.92 4.73
N GLY A 586 -3.40 13.71 3.57
CA GLY A 586 -3.24 14.51 2.35
C GLY A 586 -1.81 14.87 1.95
N LEU A 587 -1.50 16.17 2.01
CA LEU A 587 -0.14 16.73 1.92
C LEU A 587 0.32 17.40 3.25
N GLU A 588 -0.31 17.04 4.35
CA GLU A 588 -0.07 17.57 5.71
C GLU A 588 0.56 16.51 6.65
N GLY A 589 0.60 15.24 6.22
CA GLY A 589 1.18 14.12 6.95
C GLY A 589 2.71 14.06 6.91
N LYS A 590 3.29 13.17 7.72
CA LYS A 590 4.74 13.03 7.88
C LYS A 590 5.47 12.66 6.58
N GLU A 591 4.88 11.83 5.73
CA GLU A 591 5.45 11.47 4.42
C GLU A 591 5.34 12.64 3.40
N SER A 592 4.40 13.55 3.59
CA SER A 592 4.17 14.69 2.70
C SER A 592 5.30 15.73 2.75
N ILE A 593 6.02 15.81 3.88
CA ILE A 593 7.24 16.61 4.05
C ILE A 593 8.27 16.28 2.97
N LEU A 594 8.35 15.00 2.58
CA LEU A 594 9.34 14.48 1.64
C LEU A 594 9.13 14.96 0.21
N PHE A 595 7.91 15.39 -0.17
CA PHE A 595 7.68 16.14 -1.41
C PHE A 595 8.28 17.55 -1.35
N TYR A 596 8.14 18.24 -0.21
CA TYR A 596 8.74 19.57 -0.04
C TYR A 596 10.27 19.50 0.00
N ASP A 597 10.86 18.41 0.52
CA ASP A 597 12.29 18.14 0.39
C ASP A 597 12.73 17.88 -1.06
N TYR A 598 11.95 17.14 -1.86
CA TYR A 598 12.22 16.99 -3.30
C TYR A 598 12.25 18.35 -4.00
N PHE A 599 11.23 19.19 -3.77
CA PHE A 599 11.17 20.54 -4.33
C PHE A 599 12.33 21.42 -3.84
N ARG A 600 12.64 21.42 -2.53
CA ARG A 600 13.77 22.15 -1.93
C ARG A 600 15.09 21.78 -2.59
N ILE A 601 15.37 20.49 -2.77
CA ILE A 601 16.63 20.02 -3.35
C ILE A 601 16.68 20.34 -4.85
N LEU A 602 15.58 20.14 -5.59
CA LEU A 602 15.49 20.51 -7.00
C LEU A 602 15.78 22.00 -7.20
N ASP A 603 15.10 22.88 -6.47
CA ASP A 603 15.24 24.33 -6.60
C ASP A 603 16.63 24.82 -6.18
N LEU A 604 17.24 24.22 -5.15
CA LEU A 604 18.64 24.45 -4.80
C LEU A 604 19.60 24.06 -5.95
N VAL A 605 19.42 22.91 -6.59
CA VAL A 605 20.23 22.49 -7.74
C VAL A 605 20.05 23.46 -8.91
N LYS A 606 18.82 23.91 -9.22
CA LYS A 606 18.58 24.95 -10.24
C LYS A 606 19.27 26.27 -9.88
N CYS A 607 19.16 26.70 -8.62
CA CYS A 607 19.76 27.94 -8.11
C CYS A 607 21.28 27.91 -7.98
N ILE A 608 21.92 26.74 -7.98
CA ILE A 608 23.39 26.61 -8.04
C ILE A 608 23.84 26.56 -9.51
N ALA A 609 23.11 25.85 -10.38
CA ALA A 609 23.40 25.81 -11.82
C ALA A 609 23.43 27.21 -12.44
N THR A 610 22.40 28.03 -12.20
CA THR A 610 22.29 29.42 -12.72
C THR A 610 23.27 30.42 -12.11
N LYS A 611 24.12 30.00 -11.16
CA LYS A 611 25.24 30.80 -10.61
C LYS A 611 26.61 30.35 -11.13
N THR A 612 26.64 29.29 -11.94
CA THR A 612 27.87 28.64 -12.42
C THR A 612 28.04 28.81 -13.95
N GLU A 613 26.99 29.31 -14.63
CA GLU A 613 27.04 29.86 -16.00
C GLU A 613 27.47 31.35 -16.00
#